data_AF-A0A967DGC0-F1
#
_entry.id   AF-A0A967DGC0-F1
#
_cell.length_a   1.000
_cell.length_b   1.000
_cell.length_c   1.000
_cell.angle_alpha   90.00
_cell.angle_beta   90.00
_cell.angle_gamma   90.00
#
_symmetry.space_group_name_H-M   'P 1'
#
loop_
_entity.id
_entity.type
_entity.pdbx_description
1 polymer ?
#
loop_
_entity_poly.entity_id
_entity_poly.type
_entity_poly.pdbx_seq_one_letter_code
_entity_poly.pdbx_strand_id
1 'polypeptide(L)'
;RENLITDLEKSFVTKNANEWIDLMLAEGIPAGPILDYPQAFESEHGKHRQMKIEIDHPLEGKVPNIGFAVKMQGTPQQVRRHPPLLGEHTQEVLEEAGFTSAQIESLRTQGAFAA
;
A
#
# COMPACT_ATOMS: atom_id res chain seq x y z
N ARG A 1 4.06 17.24 -33.51
CA ARG A 1 3.77 16.92 -32.09
C ARG A 1 3.45 18.18 -31.30
N GLU A 2 4.39 19.13 -31.18
CA GLU A 2 4.20 20.36 -30.38
C GLU A 2 3.01 21.20 -30.83
N ASN A 3 2.88 21.47 -32.14
CA ASN A 3 1.74 22.20 -32.69
C ASN A 3 0.38 21.58 -32.32
N LEU A 4 0.29 20.24 -32.29
CA LEU A 4 -0.93 19.54 -31.92
C LEU A 4 -1.25 19.69 -30.43
N ILE A 5 -0.25 19.68 -29.56
CA ILE A 5 -0.44 19.93 -28.12
C ILE A 5 -0.98 21.34 -27.92
N THR A 6 -0.35 22.34 -28.54
CA THR A 6 -0.77 23.75 -28.45
C THR A 6 -2.21 23.95 -28.93
N ASP A 7 -2.64 23.25 -29.98
CA ASP A 7 -4.01 23.37 -30.48
C ASP A 7 -5.03 22.63 -29.61
N LEU A 8 -4.67 21.47 -29.04
CA LEU A 8 -5.53 20.72 -28.12
C LEU A 8 -5.70 21.43 -26.78
N GLU A 9 -4.65 22.06 -26.24
CA GLU A 9 -4.71 22.84 -24.99
C GLU A 9 -5.77 23.95 -25.07
N LYS A 10 -5.87 24.65 -26.21
CA LYS A 10 -6.92 25.66 -26.45
C LYS A 10 -8.33 25.07 -26.36
N SER A 11 -8.50 23.80 -26.74
CA SER A 11 -9.78 23.12 -26.66
C SER A 11 -10.05 22.62 -25.24
N PHE A 12 -9.06 22.00 -24.59
CA PHE A 12 -9.24 21.40 -23.26
C PHE A 12 -9.62 22.41 -22.18
N VAL A 13 -9.22 23.67 -22.28
CA VAL A 13 -9.64 24.72 -21.34
C VAL A 13 -11.11 25.12 -21.43
N THR A 14 -11.85 24.69 -22.48
CA THR A 14 -13.25 25.12 -22.71
C THR A 14 -14.29 24.33 -21.90
N LYS A 15 -13.90 23.21 -21.29
CA LYS A 15 -14.76 22.34 -20.46
C LYS A 15 -13.97 21.80 -19.28
N ASN A 16 -14.66 21.34 -18.24
CA ASN A 16 -13.97 20.68 -17.14
C ASN A 16 -13.52 19.26 -17.54
N ALA A 17 -12.63 18.66 -16.74
CA ALA A 17 -12.04 17.35 -17.04
C ALA A 17 -13.09 16.24 -17.18
N ASN A 18 -14.13 16.21 -16.34
CA ASN A 18 -15.15 15.16 -16.38
C ASN A 18 -15.98 15.23 -17.67
N GLU A 19 -16.34 16.44 -18.12
CA GLU A 19 -17.04 16.62 -19.39
C GLU A 19 -16.21 16.10 -20.58
N TRP A 20 -14.90 16.37 -20.58
CA TRP A 20 -14.01 15.83 -21.62
C TRP A 20 -13.87 14.31 -21.55
N ILE A 21 -13.74 13.76 -20.34
CA ILE A 21 -13.66 12.31 -20.13
C ILE A 21 -14.92 11.63 -20.68
N ASP A 22 -16.11 12.13 -20.34
CA ASP A 22 -17.38 11.57 -20.82
C ASP A 22 -17.50 11.61 -22.34
N LEU A 23 -17.13 12.73 -22.97
CA LEU A 23 -17.13 12.88 -24.43
C LEU A 23 -16.14 11.92 -25.10
N MET A 24 -14.93 11.79 -24.55
CA MET A 24 -13.92 10.88 -25.09
C MET A 24 -14.34 9.42 -24.98
N LEU A 25 -14.87 9.02 -23.82
CA LEU A 25 -15.35 7.65 -23.60
C LEU A 25 -16.53 7.31 -24.51
N ALA A 26 -17.43 8.26 -24.78
CA ALA A 26 -18.54 8.08 -25.73
C ALA A 26 -18.05 7.80 -27.16
N GLU A 27 -16.90 8.35 -27.55
CA GLU A 27 -16.23 8.12 -28.83
C GLU A 27 -15.25 6.92 -28.80
N GLY A 28 -15.21 6.16 -27.70
CA GLY A 28 -14.34 5.00 -27.54
C GLY A 28 -12.87 5.34 -27.28
N ILE A 29 -12.56 6.60 -26.96
CA ILE A 29 -11.22 7.06 -26.59
C ILE A 29 -11.03 6.85 -25.08
N PRO A 30 -10.07 6.02 -24.63
CA PRO A 30 -9.83 5.81 -23.21
C PRO A 30 -9.34 7.09 -22.54
N ALA A 31 -10.11 7.58 -21.58
CA ALA A 31 -9.78 8.73 -20.75
C ALA A 31 -10.17 8.47 -19.29
N GLY A 32 -9.48 9.13 -18.36
CA GLY A 32 -9.76 9.00 -16.93
C GLY A 32 -9.22 10.20 -16.15
N PRO A 33 -9.74 10.43 -14.95
CA PRO A 33 -9.31 11.54 -14.12
C PRO A 33 -7.91 11.30 -13.55
N ILE A 34 -7.17 12.38 -13.32
CA ILE A 34 -5.97 12.34 -12.50
C ILE A 34 -6.42 12.44 -11.04
N LEU A 35 -6.26 11.35 -10.29
CA LEU A 35 -6.64 11.29 -8.88
C LEU A 35 -5.42 11.54 -7.98
N ASP A 36 -5.65 12.22 -6.86
CA ASP A 36 -4.69 12.21 -5.74
C ASP A 36 -4.78 10.89 -4.94
N TYR A 37 -3.89 10.69 -3.97
CA TYR A 37 -3.86 9.44 -3.19
C TYR A 37 -5.17 9.17 -2.43
N PRO A 38 -5.72 10.11 -1.62
CA PRO A 38 -7.02 9.91 -0.99
C PRO A 38 -8.13 9.53 -1.99
N GLN A 39 -8.24 10.26 -3.11
CA GLN A 39 -9.25 9.99 -4.13
C GLN A 39 -9.07 8.61 -4.77
N ALA A 40 -7.83 8.20 -5.05
CA ALA A 40 -7.54 6.89 -5.62
C ALA A 40 -7.95 5.75 -4.67
N PHE A 41 -7.65 5.87 -3.37
CA PHE A 41 -8.04 4.87 -2.37
C PHE A 41 -9.56 4.83 -2.13
N GLU A 42 -10.21 5.99 -2.16
CA GLU A 42 -11.65 6.14 -1.94
C GLU A 42 -12.51 5.90 -3.19
N SER A 43 -11.88 5.78 -4.37
CA SER A 43 -12.56 5.44 -5.62
C SER A 43 -13.31 4.10 -5.51
N GLU A 44 -14.37 3.92 -6.30
CA GLU A 44 -15.11 2.66 -6.34
C GLU A 44 -14.18 1.47 -6.61
N HIS A 45 -13.22 1.66 -7.52
CA HIS A 45 -12.25 0.65 -7.86
C HIS A 45 -11.29 0.34 -6.70
N GLY A 46 -10.76 1.38 -6.04
CA GLY A 46 -9.85 1.25 -4.89
C GLY A 46 -10.51 0.51 -3.73
N LYS A 47 -11.77 0.84 -3.42
CA LYS A 47 -12.60 0.17 -2.41
C LYS A 47 -12.90 -1.28 -2.78
N HIS A 48 -13.42 -1.52 -3.98
CA HIS A 48 -13.74 -2.87 -4.47
C HIS A 48 -12.52 -3.78 -4.45
N ARG A 49 -11.34 -3.24 -4.79
CA ARG A 49 -10.08 -3.98 -4.79
C ARG A 49 -9.42 -4.05 -3.41
N GLN A 50 -9.97 -3.41 -2.37
CA GLN A 50 -9.35 -3.34 -1.04
C GLN A 50 -7.90 -2.83 -1.11
N MET A 51 -7.69 -1.70 -1.80
CA MET A 51 -6.36 -1.09 -2.00
C MET A 51 -5.88 -0.29 -0.79
N LYS A 52 -6.73 -0.11 0.21
CA LYS A 52 -6.40 0.37 1.54
C LYS A 52 -6.89 -0.67 2.54
N ILE A 53 -6.02 -1.09 3.44
CA ILE A 53 -6.32 -2.05 4.51
C ILE A 53 -5.95 -1.44 5.86
N GLU A 54 -6.48 -2.00 6.94
CA GLU A 54 -6.09 -1.66 8.31
C GLU A 54 -5.31 -2.81 8.92
N ILE A 55 -4.29 -2.48 9.71
CA ILE A 55 -3.51 -3.44 10.48
C ILE A 55 -3.60 -3.02 11.94
N ASP A 56 -3.97 -3.95 12.83
CA ASP A 56 -3.93 -3.71 14.27
C ASP A 56 -2.48 -3.77 14.76
N HIS A 57 -1.98 -2.68 15.32
CA HIS A 57 -0.64 -2.54 15.87
C HIS A 57 -0.71 -2.35 17.39
N PRO A 58 0.13 -3.05 18.19
CA PRO A 58 0.02 -3.06 19.65
C PRO A 58 0.17 -1.69 20.33
N LEU A 59 0.92 -0.76 19.71
CA LEU A 59 1.13 0.58 20.25
C LEU A 59 0.31 1.68 19.55
N GLU A 60 0.02 1.51 18.26
CA GLU A 60 -0.52 2.58 17.40
C GLU A 60 -2.02 2.36 17.11
N GLY A 61 -2.61 1.28 17.64
CA GLY A 61 -3.97 0.88 17.32
C GLY A 61 -4.10 0.49 15.85
N LYS A 62 -5.16 0.93 15.17
CA LYS A 62 -5.38 0.62 13.75
C LYS A 62 -4.59 1.55 12.85
N VAL A 63 -3.61 0.99 12.13
CA VAL A 63 -2.80 1.74 11.17
C VAL A 63 -3.22 1.44 9.73
N PRO A 64 -3.39 2.45 8.86
CA PRO A 64 -3.69 2.22 7.45
C PRO A 64 -2.45 1.71 6.72
N ASN A 65 -2.64 0.77 5.81
CA ASN A 65 -1.59 0.28 4.92
C ASN A 65 -2.13 0.08 3.49
N ILE A 66 -1.21 0.02 2.53
CA ILE A 66 -1.53 -0.27 1.13
C ILE A 66 -1.94 -1.74 1.02
N GLY A 67 -3.06 -1.99 0.34
CA GLY A 67 -3.56 -3.33 0.09
C GLY A 67 -2.75 -4.09 -0.97
N PHE A 68 -2.94 -5.41 -1.04
CA PHE A 68 -2.25 -6.24 -2.03
C PHE A 68 -2.68 -5.92 -3.46
N ALA A 69 -1.76 -5.48 -4.31
CA ALA A 69 -2.06 -5.09 -5.70
C ALA A 69 -2.56 -6.26 -6.56
N VAL A 70 -1.96 -7.45 -6.41
CA VAL A 70 -2.40 -8.69 -7.06
C VAL A 70 -3.37 -9.41 -6.14
N LYS A 71 -4.44 -10.01 -6.66
CA LYS A 71 -5.39 -10.82 -5.89
C LYS A 71 -5.28 -12.29 -6.31
N MET A 72 -4.74 -13.12 -5.43
CA MET A 72 -4.60 -14.56 -5.69
C MET A 72 -5.84 -15.32 -5.21
N GLN A 73 -6.30 -16.30 -6.00
CA GLN A 73 -7.44 -17.15 -5.64
C GLN A 73 -7.02 -18.41 -4.87
N GLY A 74 -5.96 -19.11 -5.33
CA GLY A 74 -5.51 -20.35 -4.69
C GLY A 74 -4.78 -20.15 -3.36
N THR A 75 -4.06 -19.04 -3.23
CA THR A 75 -3.32 -18.66 -2.01
C THR A 75 -3.58 -17.18 -1.68
N PRO A 76 -4.80 -16.81 -1.27
CA PRO A 76 -5.14 -15.42 -0.98
C PRO A 76 -4.18 -14.79 0.03
N GLN A 77 -3.69 -13.60 -0.29
CA GLN A 77 -2.75 -12.90 0.58
C GLN A 77 -3.43 -12.42 1.86
N GLN A 78 -2.69 -12.48 2.97
CA GLN A 78 -3.19 -12.14 4.29
C GLN A 78 -2.12 -11.38 5.07
N VAL A 79 -2.55 -10.36 5.81
CA VAL A 79 -1.74 -9.78 6.88
C VAL A 79 -1.83 -10.72 8.07
N ARG A 80 -0.70 -11.32 8.46
CA ARG A 80 -0.66 -12.34 9.54
C ARG A 80 -0.14 -11.81 10.87
N ARG A 81 0.73 -10.81 10.82
CA ARG A 81 1.32 -10.14 11.97
C ARG A 81 1.39 -8.65 11.67
N HIS A 82 1.40 -7.82 12.70
CA HIS A 82 1.70 -6.40 12.55
C HIS A 82 3.19 -6.19 12.20
N PRO A 83 3.58 -5.00 11.73
CA PRO A 83 4.99 -4.62 11.70
C PRO A 83 5.61 -4.84 13.08
N PRO A 84 6.75 -5.54 13.18
CA PRO A 84 7.31 -5.89 14.47
C PRO A 84 7.82 -4.66 15.22
N LEU A 85 7.70 -4.69 16.54
CA LEU A 85 8.43 -3.79 17.42
C LEU A 85 9.94 -4.11 17.34
N LEU A 86 10.76 -3.15 17.76
CA LEU A 86 12.19 -3.40 17.93
C LEU A 86 12.38 -4.56 18.90
N GLY A 87 13.11 -5.59 18.47
CA GLY A 87 13.45 -6.74 19.32
C GLY A 87 12.34 -7.79 19.53
N GLU A 88 11.12 -7.58 19.03
CA GLU A 88 9.93 -8.40 19.36
C GLU A 88 10.15 -9.91 19.16
N HIS A 89 10.78 -10.29 18.05
CA HIS A 89 10.99 -11.68 17.68
C HIS A 89 12.42 -12.18 17.96
N THR A 90 13.27 -11.41 18.64
CA THR A 90 14.68 -11.77 18.85
C THR A 90 14.81 -13.12 19.57
N GLN A 91 14.01 -13.35 20.61
CA GLN A 91 14.04 -14.61 21.35
C GLN A 91 13.52 -15.78 20.50
N GLU A 92 12.37 -15.63 19.82
CA GLU A 92 11.78 -16.65 18.92
C GLU A 92 12.83 -17.11 17.89
N VAL A 93 13.48 -16.18 17.20
CA VAL A 93 14.47 -16.48 16.15
C VAL A 93 15.73 -17.15 16.70
N LEU A 94 16.22 -16.75 17.87
CA LEU A 94 17.42 -17.37 18.47
C LEU A 94 17.13 -18.80 18.96
N GLU A 95 15.94 -19.03 19.52
CA GLU A 95 15.51 -20.38 19.92
C GLU A 95 15.34 -21.29 18.70
N GLU A 96 14.73 -20.79 17.61
CA GLU A 96 14.64 -21.51 16.33
C GLU A 96 16.00 -21.83 15.72
N ALA A 97 16.99 -20.96 15.93
CA ALA A 97 18.38 -21.17 15.51
C ALA A 97 19.15 -22.17 16.40
N GLY A 98 18.55 -22.68 17.48
CA GLY A 98 19.13 -23.70 18.36
C GLY A 98 19.91 -23.15 19.56
N PHE A 99 19.78 -21.86 19.87
CA PHE A 99 20.36 -21.31 21.10
C PHE A 99 19.56 -21.72 22.33
N THR A 100 20.26 -22.11 23.39
CA THR A 100 19.65 -22.33 24.70
C THR A 100 19.32 -21.00 25.37
N SER A 101 18.33 -20.99 26.27
CA SER A 101 17.97 -19.79 27.03
C SER A 101 19.16 -19.17 27.79
N ALA A 102 20.11 -20.00 28.24
CA ALA A 102 21.33 -19.53 28.89
C ALA A 102 22.28 -18.80 27.94
N GLN A 103 22.43 -19.28 26.70
CA GLN A 103 23.24 -18.60 25.68
C GLN A 103 22.58 -17.28 25.24
N ILE A 104 21.26 -17.26 25.11
CA ILE A 104 20.50 -16.04 24.76
C ILE A 104 20.69 -14.97 25.85
N GLU A 105 20.60 -15.35 27.13
CA GLU A 105 20.85 -14.43 28.24
C GLU A 105 22.30 -13.92 28.27
N SER A 106 23.27 -14.79 27.98
CA SER A 106 24.67 -14.37 27.84
C SER A 106 24.87 -13.36 26.72
N LEU A 107 24.18 -13.52 25.58
CA LEU A 107 24.27 -12.56 24.47
C LEU A 107 23.59 -11.23 24.82
N ARG A 108 22.45 -11.29 25.51
CA ARG A 108 21.73 -10.11 26.01
C ARG A 108 22.59 -9.27 26.95
N THR A 109 23.23 -9.90 27.94
CA THR A 109 24.11 -9.21 28.91
C THR A 109 25.37 -8.62 28.26
N GLN A 110 25.84 -9.18 27.16
CA GLN A 110 26.95 -8.64 26.35
C GLN A 110 26.53 -7.49 25.43
N GLY A 111 25.24 -7.16 25.34
CA GLY A 111 24.71 -6.12 24.46
C GLY A 111 24.71 -6.51 22.98
N ALA A 112 24.65 -7.81 22.67
CA ALA A 112 24.65 -8.29 21.28
C ALA A 112 23.40 -7.88 20.48
N PHE A 113 22.30 -7.59 21.16
CA PHE A 113 21.06 -7.06 20.57
C PHE A 113 20.34 -6.16 21.57
N ALA A 114 19.51 -5.25 21.06
CA ALA A 114 18.60 -4.48 21.87
C ALA A 114 17.41 -5.35 22.31
N ALA A 115 17.00 -5.20 23.57
CA ALA A 115 15.74 -5.71 24.07
C ALA A 115 14.59 -4.75 23.69
#